data_AF-A0AAN5BU84-F1
#
_entry.id   AF-A0AAN5BU84-F1
#
_cell.length_a   1.000
_cell.length_b   1.000
_cell.length_c   1.000
_cell.angle_alpha   90.00
_cell.angle_beta   90.00
_cell.angle_gamma   90.00
#
_symmetry.space_group_name_H-M   'P 1'
#
loop_
_entity.id
_entity.type
_entity.pdbx_description
1 polymer ?
#
loop_
_entity_poly.entity_id
_entity_poly.type
_entity_poly.pdbx_seq_one_letter_code
_entity_poly.pdbx_strand_id
1 'polypeptide(L)'
;MARVPELVATTLDRLATQAALHARGEAREPYIPIGQLRDDVLRSELRGSRREELWRRVRSVVEGNANIRAAVREGRGGDVARVWEWIGGIGSVRGDIEGSATRPRDSSNLHLSASPHEQSRQSMDSHAHSPDSAQPRRWDEGRPIY
;
A
#
# COMPACT_ATOMS: atom_id res chain seq x y z
N MET A 1 9.31 31.42 -9.58
CA MET A 1 9.10 30.23 -10.44
C MET A 1 9.19 29.01 -9.52
N ALA A 2 8.13 28.22 -9.39
CA ALA A 2 8.15 27.03 -8.54
C ALA A 2 9.12 25.98 -9.13
N ARG A 3 9.95 25.38 -8.28
CA ARG A 3 10.91 24.35 -8.71
C ARG A 3 10.21 22.99 -8.73
N VAL A 4 10.63 22.09 -9.64
CA VAL A 4 10.06 20.73 -9.75
C VAL A 4 10.01 19.98 -8.40
N PRO A 5 11.07 19.99 -7.55
CA PRO A 5 11.03 19.32 -6.25
C PRO A 5 9.96 19.87 -5.30
N GLU A 6 9.72 21.19 -5.31
CA GLU A 6 8.69 21.82 -4.47
C GLU A 6 7.28 21.38 -4.89
N LEU A 7 7.04 21.29 -6.21
CA LEU A 7 5.78 20.81 -6.76
C LEU A 7 5.54 19.33 -6.46
N VAL A 8 6.61 18.50 -6.51
CA VAL A 8 6.55 17.10 -6.09
C VAL A 8 6.20 17.00 -4.60
N ALA A 9 6.90 17.73 -3.73
CA ALA A 9 6.63 17.75 -2.29
C ALA A 9 5.18 18.13 -2.00
N THR A 10 4.67 19.19 -2.66
CA THR A 10 3.28 19.63 -2.53
C THR A 10 2.29 18.56 -3.01
N THR A 11 2.59 17.84 -4.09
CA THR A 11 1.73 16.76 -4.61
C THR A 11 1.65 15.59 -3.63
N LEU A 12 2.80 15.18 -3.08
CA LEU A 12 2.88 14.08 -2.12
C LEU A 12 2.18 14.44 -0.81
N ASP A 13 2.37 15.67 -0.32
CA ASP A 13 1.69 16.18 0.88
C ASP A 13 0.16 16.16 0.74
N ARG A 14 -0.36 16.58 -0.42
CA ARG A 14 -1.80 16.52 -0.70
C ARG A 14 -2.35 15.10 -0.72
N LEU A 15 -1.61 14.16 -1.34
CA LEU A 15 -2.00 12.75 -1.38
C LEU A 15 -1.99 12.12 0.02
N ALA A 16 -0.95 12.40 0.81
CA ALA A 16 -0.85 11.95 2.19
C ALA A 16 -1.97 12.54 3.06
N THR A 17 -2.25 13.84 2.90
CA THR A 17 -3.35 14.53 3.59
C THR A 17 -4.71 13.93 3.22
N GLN A 18 -4.97 13.66 1.95
CA GLN A 18 -6.21 13.01 1.53
C GLN A 18 -6.37 11.62 2.16
N ALA A 19 -5.31 10.83 2.19
CA ALA A 19 -5.35 9.54 2.84
C ALA A 19 -5.59 9.67 4.36
N ALA A 20 -5.01 10.69 5.02
CA ALA A 20 -5.28 11.00 6.41
C ALA A 20 -6.74 11.42 6.67
N LEU A 21 -7.31 12.26 5.82
CA LEU A 21 -8.72 12.66 5.90
C LEU A 21 -9.64 11.46 5.67
N HIS A 22 -9.31 10.58 4.73
CA HIS A 22 -10.07 9.36 4.49
C HIS A 22 -9.99 8.40 5.68
N ALA A 23 -8.81 8.25 6.29
CA ALA A 23 -8.63 7.42 7.49
C ALA A 23 -9.46 7.94 8.69
N ARG A 24 -9.71 9.24 8.76
CA ARG A 24 -10.57 9.88 9.77
C ARG A 24 -12.06 9.86 9.41
N GLY A 25 -12.41 9.42 8.20
CA GLY A 25 -13.78 9.45 7.67
C GLY A 25 -14.25 10.83 7.18
N GLU A 26 -13.35 11.82 7.12
CA GLU A 26 -13.65 13.17 6.63
C GLU A 26 -13.66 13.23 5.09
N ALA A 27 -12.84 12.40 4.44
CA ALA A 27 -12.87 12.21 2.99
C ALA A 27 -13.53 10.89 2.62
N ARG A 28 -14.39 10.92 1.60
CA ARG A 28 -15.14 9.73 1.14
C ARG A 28 -14.32 8.80 0.26
N GLU A 29 -13.28 9.32 -0.39
CA GLU A 29 -12.44 8.58 -1.32
C GLU A 29 -10.96 8.72 -0.91
N PRO A 30 -10.17 7.64 -0.90
CA PRO A 30 -8.75 7.68 -0.49
C PRO A 30 -7.82 8.19 -1.61
N TYR A 31 -8.37 8.51 -2.78
CA TYR A 31 -7.63 8.88 -3.97
C TYR A 31 -7.97 10.29 -4.44
N ILE A 32 -7.10 10.85 -5.29
CA ILE A 32 -7.35 12.11 -5.99
C ILE A 32 -7.13 11.90 -7.49
N PRO A 33 -8.03 12.39 -8.35
CA PRO A 33 -7.82 12.40 -9.80
C PRO A 33 -6.54 13.17 -10.18
N ILE A 34 -5.75 12.59 -11.07
CA ILE A 34 -4.47 13.20 -11.53
C ILE A 34 -4.71 14.57 -12.17
N GLY A 35 -5.82 14.73 -12.90
CA GLY A 35 -6.22 16.01 -13.49
C GLY A 35 -6.44 17.09 -12.44
N GLN A 36 -7.15 16.75 -11.35
CA GLN A 36 -7.40 17.68 -10.25
C GLN A 36 -6.09 18.07 -9.54
N LEU A 37 -5.23 17.09 -9.24
CA LEU A 37 -3.92 17.36 -8.62
C LEU A 37 -3.05 18.29 -9.46
N ARG A 38 -3.00 18.08 -10.78
CA ARG A 38 -2.28 18.95 -11.70
C ARG A 38 -2.76 20.38 -11.58
N ASP A 39 -4.07 20.56 -11.57
CA ASP A 39 -4.73 21.86 -11.62
C ASP A 39 -4.59 22.58 -10.28
N ASP A 40 -4.59 21.84 -9.16
CA ASP A 40 -4.35 22.38 -7.83
C ASP A 40 -2.88 22.76 -7.59
N VAL A 41 -1.93 21.90 -7.96
CA VAL A 41 -0.49 22.13 -7.75
C VAL A 41 0.05 23.21 -8.67
N LEU A 42 -0.49 23.32 -9.90
CA LEU A 42 -0.03 24.28 -10.91
C LEU A 42 -0.95 25.50 -11.02
N ARG A 43 -1.82 25.76 -10.03
CA ARG A 43 -2.77 26.87 -10.03
C ARG A 43 -2.12 28.25 -10.26
N SER A 44 -0.87 28.42 -9.84
CA SER A 44 -0.10 29.66 -10.00
C SER A 44 0.65 29.77 -11.35
N GLU A 45 0.73 28.71 -12.16
CA GLU A 45 1.45 28.73 -13.44
C GLU A 45 0.47 28.95 -14.60
N LEU A 46 0.46 30.17 -15.14
CA LEU A 46 -0.47 30.61 -16.18
C LEU A 46 0.00 30.27 -17.61
N ARG A 47 1.27 29.85 -17.78
CA ARG A 47 1.80 29.47 -19.10
C ARG A 47 1.53 28.00 -19.39
N GLY A 48 0.58 27.73 -20.29
CA GLY A 48 0.15 26.37 -20.66
C GLY A 48 1.27 25.40 -21.01
N SER A 49 2.19 25.78 -21.92
CA SER A 49 3.30 24.91 -22.33
C SER A 49 4.25 24.55 -21.18
N ARG A 50 4.48 25.50 -20.27
CA ARG A 50 5.36 25.29 -19.11
C ARG A 50 4.69 24.41 -18.06
N ARG A 51 3.37 24.57 -17.89
CA ARG A 51 2.56 23.74 -16.99
C ARG A 51 2.66 22.26 -17.37
N GLU A 52 2.53 21.95 -18.65
CA GLU A 52 2.65 20.57 -19.13
C GLU A 52 4.05 19.99 -18.94
N GLU A 53 5.10 20.78 -19.23
CA GLU A 53 6.48 20.35 -19.04
C GLU A 53 6.80 20.06 -17.56
N LEU A 54 6.41 20.96 -16.66
CA LEU A 54 6.56 20.79 -15.22
C LEU A 54 5.78 19.59 -14.73
N TRP A 55 4.52 19.44 -15.15
CA TRP A 55 3.68 18.33 -14.75
C TRP A 55 4.26 16.98 -15.19
N ARG A 56 4.81 16.89 -16.41
CA ARG A 56 5.47 15.67 -16.90
C ARG A 56 6.62 15.25 -15.99
N ARG A 57 7.43 16.20 -15.52
CA ARG A 57 8.53 15.93 -14.58
C ARG A 57 8.01 15.50 -13.20
N VAL A 58 7.04 16.21 -12.65
CA VAL A 58 6.41 15.86 -11.36
C VAL A 58 5.82 14.45 -11.42
N ARG A 59 5.07 14.16 -12.48
CA ARG A 59 4.46 12.85 -12.72
C ARG A 59 5.48 11.72 -12.73
N SER A 60 6.59 11.89 -13.44
CA SER A 60 7.65 10.88 -13.48
C SER A 60 8.22 10.55 -12.10
N VAL A 61 8.33 11.55 -11.22
CA VAL A 61 8.86 11.36 -9.86
C VAL A 61 7.81 10.74 -8.94
N VAL A 62 6.57 11.21 -9.01
CA VAL A 62 5.46 10.75 -8.16
C VAL A 62 5.06 9.31 -8.48
N GLU A 63 5.02 8.92 -9.76
CA GLU A 63 4.72 7.53 -10.16
C GLU A 63 5.82 6.54 -9.74
N GLY A 64 7.06 6.99 -9.54
CA GLY A 64 8.16 6.18 -9.02
C GLY A 64 8.18 6.07 -7.49
N ASN A 65 7.29 6.77 -6.78
CA ASN A 65 7.26 6.74 -5.33
C ASN A 65 6.53 5.47 -4.83
N ALA A 66 7.22 4.66 -4.02
CA ALA A 66 6.67 3.42 -3.47
C ALA A 66 5.41 3.62 -2.60
N ASN A 67 5.19 4.83 -2.06
CA ASN A 67 4.01 5.17 -1.28
C ASN A 67 2.81 5.58 -2.14
N ILE A 68 2.95 5.64 -3.47
CA ILE A 68 1.88 6.05 -4.38
C ILE A 68 1.43 4.85 -5.21
N ARG A 69 0.11 4.70 -5.31
CA ARG A 69 -0.54 3.75 -6.21
C ARG A 69 -1.23 4.49 -7.34
N ALA A 70 -0.86 4.17 -8.58
CA ALA A 70 -1.59 4.59 -9.77
C ALA A 70 -2.71 3.60 -10.10
N ALA A 71 -3.91 4.14 -10.33
CA ALA A 71 -5.07 3.35 -10.72
C ALA A 71 -5.95 4.13 -11.69
N VAL A 72 -6.85 3.42 -12.36
CA VAL A 72 -7.96 4.00 -13.11
C VAL A 72 -9.22 3.75 -12.30
N ARG A 73 -10.02 4.78 -12.07
CA ARG A 73 -11.28 4.70 -11.32
C ARG A 73 -12.40 5.36 -12.12
N GLU A 74 -13.57 4.77 -12.01
CA GLU A 74 -14.81 5.39 -12.47
C GLU A 74 -15.29 6.35 -11.38
N GLY A 75 -15.46 7.62 -11.75
CA GLY A 75 -16.03 8.66 -10.92
C GLY A 75 -17.54 8.55 -10.83
N ARG A 76 -18.14 9.40 -10.00
CA ARG A 76 -19.57 9.35 -9.69
C ARG A 76 -20.50 9.64 -10.89
N GLY A 77 -19.98 10.29 -11.93
CA GLY A 77 -20.69 10.56 -13.18
C GLY A 77 -20.52 9.49 -14.25
N GLY A 78 -19.88 8.36 -13.94
CA GLY A 78 -19.46 7.37 -14.95
C GLY A 78 -18.16 7.76 -15.68
N ASP A 79 -17.57 8.90 -15.34
CA ASP A 79 -16.31 9.35 -15.95
C ASP A 79 -15.13 8.52 -15.45
N VAL A 80 -14.43 7.86 -16.36
CA VAL A 80 -13.24 7.09 -16.02
C VAL A 80 -12.01 7.99 -16.04
N ALA A 81 -11.34 8.13 -14.89
CA ALA A 81 -10.15 8.95 -14.73
C ALA A 81 -8.99 8.18 -14.10
N ARG A 82 -7.76 8.57 -14.46
CA ARG A 82 -6.58 8.13 -13.71
C ARG A 82 -6.51 8.86 -12.38
N VAL A 83 -6.21 8.11 -11.33
CA VAL A 83 -6.13 8.59 -9.96
C VAL A 83 -4.80 8.17 -9.33
N TRP A 84 -4.39 8.93 -8.33
CA TRP A 84 -3.35 8.53 -7.40
C TRP A 84 -3.90 8.39 -6.00
N GLU A 85 -3.44 7.35 -5.32
CA GLU A 85 -3.76 7.03 -3.95
C GLU A 85 -2.47 6.94 -3.15
N TRP A 86 -2.46 7.54 -1.96
CA TRP A 86 -1.37 7.34 -1.01
C TRP A 86 -1.60 6.03 -0.25
N ILE A 87 -0.68 5.10 -0.40
CA ILE A 87 -0.71 3.77 0.25
C ILE A 87 0.33 3.64 1.37
N GLY A 88 1.17 4.66 1.59
CA GLY A 88 2.15 4.68 2.67
C GLY A 88 1.53 4.80 4.06
N GLY A 89 2.30 4.50 5.10
CA GLY A 89 1.85 4.60 6.50
C GLY A 89 1.44 6.02 6.87
N ILE A 90 0.14 6.28 6.95
CA ILE A 90 -0.46 7.58 7.29
C ILE A 90 -0.12 7.98 8.75
N GLY A 91 0.14 6.99 9.61
CA GLY A 91 0.49 7.20 11.02
C GLY A 91 1.90 7.76 11.27
N SER A 92 2.80 7.72 10.28
CA SER A 92 4.20 8.11 10.51
C SER A 92 4.51 9.58 10.21
N VAL A 93 3.61 10.33 9.55
CA VAL A 93 3.86 11.74 9.19
C VAL A 93 3.49 12.72 10.32
N ARG A 94 2.80 12.24 11.36
CA ARG A 94 2.48 13.03 12.55
C ARG A 94 2.22 12.10 13.73
N GLY A 95 3.29 11.58 14.33
CA GLY A 95 3.15 10.79 15.55
C GLY A 95 4.25 9.77 15.71
N ASP A 96 5.42 10.20 16.15
CA ASP A 96 5.99 9.48 17.28
C ASP A 96 4.89 9.43 18.36
N ILE A 97 4.61 8.23 18.89
CA ILE A 97 3.69 7.91 19.99
C ILE A 97 2.28 7.44 19.56
N GLU A 98 1.99 6.21 19.99
CA GLU A 98 0.69 5.54 20.14
C GLU A 98 0.00 4.94 18.90
N GLY A 99 -0.06 3.60 18.89
CA GLY A 99 -1.27 2.90 18.44
C GLY A 99 -1.31 2.44 16.99
N SER A 100 -0.73 1.27 16.74
CA SER A 100 -1.36 0.18 15.99
C SER A 100 -2.52 0.55 15.06
N ALA A 101 -2.23 0.84 13.80
CA ALA A 101 -3.21 0.77 12.72
C ALA A 101 -2.61 0.09 11.47
N THR A 102 -1.88 -1.01 11.68
CA THR A 102 -1.84 -2.08 10.69
C THR A 102 -3.27 -2.60 10.54
N ARG A 103 -3.87 -2.39 9.37
CA ARG A 103 -5.14 -3.02 9.00
C ARG A 103 -5.09 -4.50 9.38
N PRO A 104 -6.04 -5.04 10.18
CA PRO A 104 -6.09 -6.47 10.40
C PRO A 104 -6.42 -7.10 9.05
N ARG A 105 -5.42 -7.77 8.49
CA ARG A 105 -5.60 -8.67 7.36
C ARG A 105 -6.51 -9.78 7.90
N ASP A 106 -7.77 -9.75 7.48
CA ASP A 106 -8.69 -10.85 7.70
C ASP A 106 -8.01 -12.13 7.23
N SER A 107 -7.61 -12.93 8.21
CA SER A 107 -7.02 -14.25 8.04
C SER A 107 -7.59 -15.03 9.20
N SER A 108 -8.85 -15.39 9.00
CA SER A 108 -9.52 -16.48 9.69
C SER A 108 -8.59 -17.69 9.69
N ASN A 109 -7.81 -17.90 10.76
CA ASN A 109 -7.38 -19.24 11.16
C ASN A 109 -6.69 -19.30 12.53
N LEU A 110 -7.32 -20.12 13.38
CA LEU A 110 -6.75 -21.08 14.33
C LEU A 110 -6.39 -20.56 15.73
N HIS A 111 -7.43 -20.63 16.56
CA HIS A 111 -7.42 -20.72 18.02
C HIS A 111 -6.42 -21.81 18.49
N LEU A 112 -5.27 -21.37 19.01
CA LEU A 112 -4.28 -22.23 19.65
C LEU A 112 -4.67 -22.44 21.11
N SER A 113 -5.52 -23.44 21.38
CA SER A 113 -5.76 -23.90 22.75
C SER A 113 -4.54 -24.70 23.22
N ALA A 114 -3.75 -24.09 24.09
CA ALA A 114 -2.73 -24.78 24.87
C ALA A 114 -3.41 -25.58 26.00
N SER A 115 -3.41 -26.91 25.89
CA SER A 115 -3.82 -27.83 26.95
C SER A 115 -2.58 -28.55 27.51
N PRO A 116 -2.32 -28.51 28.83
CA PRO A 116 -1.35 -29.39 29.46
C PRO A 116 -2.01 -30.68 30.00
N HIS A 117 -1.59 -31.79 29.39
CA HIS A 117 -1.10 -33.07 29.94
C HIS A 117 -1.81 -33.86 31.08
N GLU A 118 -1.65 -35.20 30.96
CA GLU A 118 -1.91 -36.34 31.87
C GLU A 118 -3.35 -36.91 31.83
N GLN A 119 -3.64 -38.21 31.65
CA GLN A 119 -2.88 -39.45 31.86
C GLN A 119 -3.66 -40.64 31.23
N SER A 120 -2.99 -41.80 31.09
CA SER A 120 -3.52 -43.17 30.83
C SER A 120 -3.10 -43.72 29.45
N ARG A 121 -1.91 -44.32 29.32
CA ARG A 121 -1.51 -45.74 29.59
C ARG A 121 -2.20 -46.77 28.68
N GLN A 122 -1.33 -47.61 28.07
CA GLN A 122 -1.57 -48.90 27.37
C GLN A 122 -1.88 -48.75 25.86
N SER A 123 -1.25 -49.43 24.89
CA SER A 123 -0.44 -50.65 24.87
C SER A 123 0.51 -50.70 23.65
N MET A 124 1.48 -51.60 23.74
CA MET A 124 2.52 -51.95 22.78
C MET A 124 1.98 -52.45 21.44
N ASP A 125 2.59 -52.04 20.34
CA ASP A 125 3.09 -52.98 19.32
C ASP A 125 4.26 -52.35 18.55
N SER A 126 5.16 -53.21 18.08
CA SER A 126 6.59 -52.96 17.91
C SER A 126 6.94 -53.10 16.45
N HIS A 127 7.41 -52.05 15.78
CA HIS A 127 8.19 -52.20 14.54
C HIS A 127 9.33 -51.17 14.52
N ALA A 128 10.55 -51.70 14.52
CA ALA A 128 11.81 -50.98 14.41
C ALA A 128 12.02 -50.45 12.98
N HIS A 129 12.60 -49.25 12.84
CA HIS A 129 13.87 -48.98 12.13
C HIS A 129 14.11 -47.47 11.98
N SER A 130 15.21 -47.04 12.61
CA SER A 130 16.16 -45.93 12.45
C SER A 130 15.93 -44.72 11.51
N PRO A 131 16.61 -43.59 11.80
CA PRO A 131 16.28 -42.24 11.36
C PRO A 131 17.07 -41.82 10.12
N ASP A 132 16.49 -40.93 9.31
CA ASP A 132 17.13 -39.81 8.60
C ASP A 132 16.25 -39.38 7.43
N SER A 133 16.02 -38.07 7.29
CA SER A 133 15.63 -37.32 6.08
C SER A 133 14.78 -36.11 6.46
N ALA A 134 15.43 -35.09 7.01
CA ALA A 134 14.93 -33.73 6.92
C ALA A 134 14.97 -33.29 5.45
N GLN A 135 13.81 -33.18 4.80
CA GLN A 135 13.67 -32.41 3.55
C GLN A 135 12.40 -31.55 3.61
N PRO A 136 12.50 -30.23 3.84
CA PRO A 136 11.43 -29.32 3.48
C PRO A 136 11.29 -29.29 1.95
N ARG A 137 10.04 -29.49 1.51
CA ARG A 137 9.57 -29.46 0.12
C ARG A 137 10.18 -28.30 -0.68
N ARG A 138 11.02 -28.66 -1.66
CA ARG A 138 11.11 -28.11 -3.02
C ARG A 138 10.14 -26.95 -3.29
N TRP A 139 10.67 -25.72 -3.29
CA TRP A 139 10.03 -24.57 -3.91
C TRP A 139 10.36 -24.59 -5.40
N ASP A 140 9.39 -24.92 -6.24
CA ASP A 140 9.53 -24.82 -7.70
C ASP A 140 9.45 -23.35 -8.11
N GLU A 141 10.60 -22.71 -8.25
CA GLU A 141 10.74 -21.41 -8.90
C GLU A 141 10.64 -21.59 -10.42
N GLY A 142 9.42 -21.71 -10.94
CA GLY A 142 9.15 -21.61 -12.37
C GLY A 142 9.31 -20.16 -12.87
N ARG A 143 10.55 -19.74 -13.15
CA ARG A 143 10.84 -18.57 -13.99
C ARG A 143 10.91 -18.99 -15.49
N PRO A 144 10.97 -18.02 -16.41
CA PRO A 144 9.98 -17.76 -17.45
C PRO A 144 10.21 -18.56 -18.75
N ILE A 145 9.16 -18.76 -19.54
CA ILE A 145 9.29 -19.24 -20.92
C ILE A 145 9.33 -18.00 -21.82
N TYR A 146 10.38 -17.94 -22.65
CA TYR A 146 10.62 -16.93 -23.69
C TYR A 146 9.50 -16.86 -24.73
#